data_AF-A0A2D5XE39-F1
#
_entry.id   AF-A0A2D5XE39-F1
#
_cell.length_a   1.000
_cell.length_b   1.000
_cell.length_c   1.000
_cell.angle_alpha   90.00
_cell.angle_beta   90.00
_cell.angle_gamma   90.00
#
_symmetry.space_group_name_H-M   'P 1'
#
loop_
_entity.id
_entity.type
_entity.pdbx_description
1 polymer ?
#
loop_
_entity_poly.entity_id
_entity_poly.type
_entity_poly.pdbx_seq_one_letter_code
_entity_poly.pdbx_strand_id
1 'polypeptide(L)'
;MELKLKLKKKKKKEEKQESKQEVSAVQRVAVRAVQKQLQLLNLKEVLLLIGFTVGAALLRILMQAVPSAEPLTFFAILAGWLFGRSRGFAVGASSLFVSNFFMFGGQGPWTIFQALGFGIAGWLGGMLRKKASYFEVALIVILGTLIFEIIMNAFTPFMIGSSIFVAFALALPFIMTHLVSNLIFALGLPFAKKFVEKKGGFNEKDICINILNKYNISSKFNWLKRFGRKEQLPR
;
A
#
# COMPACT_ATOMS: atom_id res chain seq x y z
N MET A 1 -10.59 -70.66 5.91
CA MET A 1 -9.54 -69.79 5.31
C MET A 1 -10.10 -68.44 4.83
N GLU A 2 -11.28 -68.42 4.22
CA GLU A 2 -11.91 -67.19 3.67
C GLU A 2 -12.27 -66.11 4.69
N LEU A 3 -12.74 -66.49 5.88
CA LEU A 3 -13.12 -65.55 6.95
C LEU A 3 -11.93 -64.67 7.40
N LYS A 4 -10.74 -65.25 7.53
CA LYS A 4 -9.50 -64.51 7.86
C LYS A 4 -9.13 -63.52 6.74
N LEU A 5 -9.38 -63.87 5.48
CA LEU A 5 -9.06 -63.04 4.32
C LEU A 5 -10.03 -61.85 4.18
N LYS A 6 -11.32 -62.05 4.49
CA LYS A 6 -12.34 -60.98 4.55
C LYS A 6 -12.05 -59.99 5.70
N LEU A 7 -11.69 -60.47 6.88
CA LEU A 7 -11.31 -59.63 8.03
C LEU A 7 -10.07 -58.77 7.73
N LYS A 8 -9.05 -59.34 7.07
CA LYS A 8 -7.84 -58.62 6.66
C LYS A 8 -8.13 -57.51 5.64
N LYS A 9 -9.04 -57.75 4.69
CA LYS A 9 -9.48 -56.74 3.72
C LYS A 9 -10.30 -55.61 4.36
N LYS A 10 -11.10 -55.91 5.39
CA LYS A 10 -11.90 -54.91 6.13
C LYS A 10 -11.00 -53.97 6.95
N LYS A 11 -10.07 -54.50 7.75
CA LYS A 11 -9.07 -53.71 8.48
C LYS A 11 -8.26 -52.78 7.56
N LYS A 12 -7.81 -53.29 6.41
CA LYS A 12 -7.05 -52.50 5.44
C LYS A 12 -7.88 -51.37 4.79
N LYS A 13 -9.20 -51.50 4.75
CA LYS A 13 -10.11 -50.43 4.29
C LYS A 13 -10.34 -49.38 5.38
N GLU A 14 -10.51 -49.82 6.63
CA GLU A 14 -10.67 -48.95 7.81
C GLU A 14 -9.42 -48.10 8.02
N GLU A 15 -8.21 -48.69 8.03
CA GLU A 15 -6.92 -47.97 8.12
C GLU A 15 -6.74 -46.96 6.96
N LYS A 16 -7.21 -47.31 5.76
CA LYS A 16 -7.14 -46.43 4.59
C LYS A 16 -8.17 -45.28 4.67
N GLN A 17 -9.29 -45.48 5.35
CA GLN A 17 -10.29 -44.43 5.63
C GLN A 17 -9.84 -43.51 6.76
N GLU A 18 -9.32 -44.07 7.85
CA GLU A 18 -8.76 -43.33 8.98
C GLU A 18 -7.57 -42.48 8.54
N SER A 19 -6.59 -43.04 7.83
CA SER A 19 -5.47 -42.25 7.28
C SER A 19 -5.94 -41.13 6.34
N LYS A 20 -6.96 -41.38 5.50
CA LYS A 20 -7.51 -40.35 4.60
C LYS A 20 -8.26 -39.25 5.36
N GLN A 21 -8.96 -39.62 6.44
CA GLN A 21 -9.69 -38.69 7.31
C GLN A 21 -8.74 -37.87 8.20
N GLU A 22 -7.66 -38.49 8.68
CA GLU A 22 -6.57 -37.86 9.42
C GLU A 22 -5.82 -36.86 8.53
N VAL A 23 -5.43 -37.26 7.32
CA VAL A 23 -4.81 -36.35 6.32
C VAL A 23 -5.74 -35.16 6.02
N SER A 24 -7.06 -35.36 5.95
CA SER A 24 -8.04 -34.28 5.78
C SER A 24 -8.17 -33.38 7.01
N ALA A 25 -8.05 -33.92 8.23
CA ALA A 25 -8.02 -33.15 9.48
C ALA A 25 -6.75 -32.29 9.59
N VAL A 26 -5.59 -32.88 9.32
CA VAL A 26 -4.29 -32.19 9.30
C VAL A 26 -4.28 -31.07 8.27
N GLN A 27 -4.83 -31.29 7.07
CA GLN A 27 -5.02 -30.25 6.06
C GLN A 27 -5.86 -29.09 6.61
N ARG A 28 -6.99 -29.35 7.27
CA ARG A 28 -7.85 -28.29 7.84
C ARG A 28 -7.11 -27.47 8.90
N VAL A 29 -6.32 -28.11 9.75
CA VAL A 29 -5.50 -27.41 10.77
C VAL A 29 -4.41 -26.56 10.12
N ALA A 30 -3.70 -27.11 9.12
CA ALA A 30 -2.67 -26.38 8.38
C ALA A 30 -3.24 -25.15 7.66
N VAL A 31 -4.43 -25.28 7.05
CA VAL A 31 -5.13 -24.15 6.41
C VAL A 31 -5.46 -23.06 7.44
N ARG A 32 -6.01 -23.44 8.60
CA ARG A 32 -6.33 -22.48 9.66
C ARG A 32 -5.08 -21.77 10.18
N ALA A 33 -3.97 -22.48 10.31
CA ALA A 33 -2.69 -21.90 10.73
C ALA A 33 -2.20 -20.86 9.70
N VAL A 34 -2.21 -21.19 8.40
CA VAL A 34 -1.82 -20.26 7.33
C VAL A 34 -2.77 -19.06 7.25
N GLN A 35 -4.07 -19.26 7.46
CA GLN A 35 -5.05 -18.16 7.53
C GLN A 35 -4.74 -17.20 8.68
N LYS A 36 -4.45 -17.73 9.87
CA LYS A 36 -4.09 -16.93 11.04
C LYS A 36 -2.79 -16.16 10.80
N GLN A 37 -1.80 -16.78 10.17
CA GLN A 37 -0.56 -16.10 9.77
C GLN A 37 -0.83 -14.96 8.78
N LEU A 38 -1.68 -15.18 7.77
CA LEU A 38 -2.05 -14.16 6.80
C LEU A 38 -2.79 -12.99 7.47
N GLN A 39 -3.67 -13.26 8.44
CA GLN A 39 -4.32 -12.21 9.23
C GLN A 39 -3.31 -11.38 10.01
N LEU A 40 -2.34 -12.02 10.68
CA LEU A 40 -1.28 -11.31 11.40
C LEU A 40 -0.43 -10.43 10.47
N LEU A 41 -0.09 -10.92 9.27
CA LEU A 41 0.64 -10.14 8.27
C LEU A 41 -0.18 -8.95 7.76
N ASN A 42 -1.48 -9.12 7.52
CA ASN A 42 -2.36 -8.02 7.15
C ASN A 42 -2.49 -6.97 8.26
N LEU A 43 -2.55 -7.38 9.53
CA LEU A 43 -2.56 -6.45 10.66
C LEU A 43 -1.27 -5.64 10.72
N LYS A 44 -0.11 -6.27 10.54
CA LYS A 44 1.19 -5.57 10.48
C LYS A 44 1.25 -4.55 9.34
N GLU A 45 0.73 -4.91 8.18
CA GLU A 45 0.65 -4.00 7.02
C GLU A 45 -0.22 -2.78 7.33
N VAL A 46 -1.43 -2.99 7.87
CA VAL A 46 -2.33 -1.89 8.25
C VAL A 46 -1.70 -0.98 9.30
N LEU A 47 -1.03 -1.56 10.31
CA LEU A 47 -0.33 -0.77 11.34
C LEU A 47 0.77 0.11 10.75
N LEU A 48 1.52 -0.36 9.74
CA LEU A 48 2.51 0.46 9.05
C LEU A 48 1.87 1.55 8.21
N LEU A 49 0.76 1.28 7.51
CA LEU A 49 0.04 2.29 6.75
C LEU A 49 -0.50 3.41 7.67
N ILE A 50 -1.00 3.04 8.85
CA ILE A 50 -1.41 4.01 9.88
C ILE A 50 -0.20 4.80 10.37
N GLY A 51 0.91 4.12 10.68
CA GLY A 51 2.15 4.77 11.09
C GLY A 51 2.69 5.77 10.06
N PHE A 52 2.64 5.42 8.77
CA PHE A 52 2.99 6.33 7.68
C PHE A 52 2.04 7.51 7.59
N THR A 53 0.74 7.27 7.75
CA THR A 53 -0.28 8.33 7.70
C THR A 53 -0.08 9.35 8.82
N VAL A 54 0.11 8.86 10.05
CA VAL A 54 0.35 9.70 11.22
C VAL A 54 1.71 10.41 11.12
N GLY A 55 2.76 9.69 10.73
CA GLY A 55 4.10 10.27 10.56
C GLY A 55 4.12 11.37 9.50
N ALA A 56 3.48 11.15 8.35
CA ALA A 56 3.33 12.15 7.31
C ALA A 56 2.58 13.38 7.81
N ALA A 57 1.44 13.17 8.49
CA ALA A 57 0.63 14.25 9.02
C ALA A 57 1.39 15.09 10.05
N LEU A 58 2.07 14.47 11.01
CA LEU A 58 2.86 15.16 12.03
C LEU A 58 4.01 15.96 11.42
N LEU A 59 4.76 15.37 10.49
CA LEU A 59 5.86 16.07 9.84
C LEU A 59 5.36 17.27 9.01
N ARG A 60 4.21 17.14 8.34
CA ARG A 60 3.58 18.28 7.66
C ARG A 60 3.22 19.41 8.61
N ILE A 61 2.65 19.08 9.76
CA ILE A 61 2.29 20.07 10.80
C ILE A 61 3.55 20.80 11.28
N LEU A 62 4.65 20.07 11.53
CA LEU A 62 5.92 20.67 11.93
C LEU A 62 6.54 21.55 10.84
N MET A 63 6.32 21.20 9.57
CA MET A 63 6.83 21.94 8.42
C MET A 63 5.90 23.06 7.95
N GLN A 64 4.83 23.36 8.67
CA GLN A 64 3.86 24.37 8.28
C GLN A 64 4.46 25.78 8.07
N ALA A 65 5.59 26.08 8.72
CA ALA A 65 6.32 27.34 8.52
C ALA A 65 6.95 27.49 7.12
N VAL A 66 7.12 26.38 6.38
CA VAL A 66 7.68 26.37 5.02
C VAL A 66 6.57 25.96 4.04
N PRO A 67 5.95 26.93 3.33
CA PRO A 67 4.89 26.64 2.39
C PRO A 67 5.31 25.63 1.33
N SER A 68 4.42 24.68 1.02
CA SER A 68 4.61 23.66 -0.01
C SER A 68 5.82 22.72 0.17
N ALA A 69 6.49 22.74 1.31
CA ALA A 69 7.52 21.75 1.65
C ALA A 69 6.94 20.72 2.62
N GLU A 70 6.39 19.64 2.08
CA GLU A 70 5.62 18.67 2.87
C GLU A 70 6.02 17.24 2.52
N PRO A 71 6.41 16.40 3.50
CA PRO A 71 6.84 15.03 3.22
C PRO A 71 5.67 14.07 2.94
N LEU A 72 4.48 14.55 2.58
CA LEU A 72 3.32 13.70 2.28
C LEU A 72 3.56 12.82 1.05
N THR A 73 4.10 13.41 -0.01
CA THR A 73 4.47 12.70 -1.23
C THR A 73 5.45 11.55 -0.95
N PHE A 74 6.39 11.76 -0.03
CA PHE A 74 7.34 10.74 0.41
C PHE A 74 6.62 9.52 1.01
N PHE A 75 5.77 9.72 2.01
CA PHE A 75 5.07 8.60 2.66
C PHE A 75 4.05 7.93 1.73
N ALA A 76 3.36 8.71 0.90
CA ALA A 76 2.42 8.18 -0.09
C ALA A 76 3.13 7.27 -1.10
N ILE A 77 4.24 7.73 -1.69
CA ILE A 77 5.03 6.96 -2.66
C ILE A 77 5.65 5.74 -1.98
N LEU A 78 6.18 5.87 -0.76
CA LEU A 78 6.75 4.75 -0.01
C LEU A 78 5.70 3.66 0.26
N ALA A 79 4.51 4.04 0.70
CA ALA A 79 3.40 3.12 0.92
C ALA A 79 2.97 2.42 -0.39
N GLY A 80 2.92 3.17 -1.49
CA GLY A 80 2.66 2.65 -2.82
C GLY A 80 3.72 1.63 -3.25
N TRP A 81 5.00 1.99 -3.08
CA TRP A 81 6.13 1.15 -3.51
C TRP A 81 6.24 -0.14 -2.72
N LEU A 82 5.90 -0.10 -1.42
CA LEU A 82 5.94 -1.28 -0.54
C LEU A 82 4.73 -2.19 -0.69
N PHE A 83 3.53 -1.61 -0.76
CA PHE A 83 2.29 -2.37 -0.59
C PHE A 83 1.34 -2.30 -1.78
N GLY A 84 1.67 -1.53 -2.82
CA GLY A 84 0.87 -1.42 -4.03
C GLY A 84 0.05 -0.13 -4.11
N ARG A 85 -0.48 0.10 -5.31
CA ARG A 85 -1.07 1.37 -5.75
C ARG A 85 -2.23 1.83 -4.88
N SER A 86 -3.10 0.89 -4.52
CA SER A 86 -4.33 1.20 -3.76
C SER A 86 -4.00 1.72 -2.36
N ARG A 87 -2.96 1.15 -1.73
CA ARG A 87 -2.52 1.54 -0.38
C ARG A 87 -1.72 2.84 -0.39
N GLY A 88 -0.90 3.04 -1.42
CA GLY A 88 -0.23 4.33 -1.63
C GLY A 88 -1.23 5.47 -1.77
N PHE A 89 -2.29 5.28 -2.57
CA PHE A 89 -3.38 6.24 -2.69
C PHE A 89 -4.05 6.52 -1.35
N ALA A 90 -4.42 5.47 -0.62
CA ALA A 90 -5.08 5.60 0.67
C ALA A 90 -4.22 6.37 1.68
N VAL A 91 -2.91 6.09 1.76
CA VAL A 91 -1.99 6.81 2.66
C VAL A 91 -1.87 8.27 2.25
N GLY A 92 -1.66 8.59 0.97
CA GLY A 92 -1.55 9.98 0.51
C GLY A 92 -2.80 10.81 0.83
N ALA A 93 -3.99 10.29 0.46
CA ALA A 93 -5.26 10.98 0.72
C ALA A 93 -5.55 11.12 2.22
N SER A 94 -5.33 10.06 3.00
CA SER A 94 -5.62 10.06 4.44
C SER A 94 -4.65 10.95 5.21
N SER A 95 -3.37 11.00 4.83
CA SER A 95 -2.35 11.83 5.52
C SER A 95 -2.69 13.31 5.42
N LEU A 96 -3.10 13.75 4.23
CA LEU A 96 -3.60 15.10 4.05
C LEU A 96 -4.85 15.34 4.89
N PHE A 97 -5.86 14.47 4.77
CA PHE A 97 -7.12 14.66 5.47
C PHE A 97 -6.91 14.76 6.98
N VAL A 98 -6.07 13.91 7.56
CA VAL A 98 -5.73 13.92 8.98
C VAL A 98 -4.95 15.18 9.37
N SER A 99 -3.93 15.58 8.61
CA SER A 99 -3.14 16.78 8.94
C SER A 99 -3.96 18.07 8.85
N ASN A 100 -4.92 18.17 7.92
CA ASN A 100 -5.77 19.34 7.79
C ASN A 100 -6.60 19.65 9.06
N PHE A 101 -6.87 18.68 9.94
CA PHE A 101 -7.53 18.97 11.22
C PHE A 101 -6.68 19.80 12.19
N PHE A 102 -5.35 19.74 12.05
CA PHE A 102 -4.40 20.38 12.97
C PHE A 102 -3.70 21.59 12.35
N MET A 103 -3.76 21.75 11.03
CA MET A 103 -3.15 22.88 10.35
C MET A 103 -4.03 24.13 10.40
N PHE A 104 -3.39 25.30 10.54
CA PHE A 104 -4.06 26.58 10.30
C PHE A 104 -4.60 26.62 8.85
N GLY A 105 -5.92 26.80 8.70
CA GLY A 105 -6.64 26.74 7.43
C GLY A 105 -7.69 25.63 7.40
N GLY A 106 -7.50 24.55 8.16
CA GLY A 106 -8.51 23.51 8.32
C GLY A 106 -8.85 22.75 7.03
N GLN A 107 -10.08 22.23 7.01
CA GLN A 107 -10.68 21.61 5.82
C GLN A 107 -11.37 22.68 4.95
N GLY A 108 -11.36 22.46 3.64
CA GLY A 108 -12.04 23.34 2.69
C GLY A 108 -12.21 22.69 1.32
N PRO A 109 -12.78 23.39 0.32
CA PRO A 109 -12.98 22.84 -1.02
C PRO A 109 -11.71 22.29 -1.65
N TRP A 110 -10.55 22.89 -1.35
CA TRP A 110 -9.23 22.46 -1.79
C TRP A 110 -8.84 21.06 -1.29
N THR A 111 -9.40 20.60 -0.16
CA THR A 111 -9.01 19.34 0.48
C THR A 111 -9.24 18.14 -0.43
N ILE A 112 -10.33 18.14 -1.20
CA ILE A 112 -10.65 17.04 -2.12
C ILE A 112 -9.56 16.91 -3.19
N PHE A 113 -9.13 18.03 -3.75
CA PHE A 113 -8.12 18.10 -4.81
C PHE A 113 -6.72 17.81 -4.30
N GLN A 114 -6.40 18.30 -3.10
CA GLN A 114 -5.15 17.97 -2.43
C GLN A 114 -5.07 16.46 -2.12
N ALA A 115 -6.18 15.88 -1.62
CA ALA A 115 -6.21 14.47 -1.24
C ALA A 115 -6.10 13.58 -2.49
N LEU A 116 -6.74 14.01 -3.58
CA LEU A 116 -6.60 13.38 -4.89
C LEU A 116 -5.16 13.47 -5.40
N GLY A 117 -4.52 14.64 -5.34
CA GLY A 117 -3.14 14.83 -5.80
C GLY A 117 -2.13 13.96 -5.04
N PHE A 118 -2.15 13.99 -3.71
CA PHE A 118 -1.27 13.13 -2.90
C PHE A 118 -1.63 11.64 -3.04
N GLY A 119 -2.91 11.33 -3.19
CA GLY A 119 -3.37 9.98 -3.49
C GLY A 119 -2.79 9.46 -4.82
N ILE A 120 -2.85 10.26 -5.88
CA ILE A 120 -2.27 9.90 -7.18
C ILE A 120 -0.76 9.75 -7.08
N ALA A 121 -0.06 10.63 -6.34
CA ALA A 121 1.37 10.47 -6.09
C ALA A 121 1.69 9.12 -5.44
N GLY A 122 0.93 8.72 -4.42
CA GLY A 122 1.08 7.40 -3.80
C GLY A 122 0.72 6.24 -4.72
N TRP A 123 -0.30 6.40 -5.56
CA TRP A 123 -0.68 5.42 -6.58
C TRP A 123 0.47 5.19 -7.58
N LEU A 124 1.12 6.27 -8.04
CA LEU A 124 2.29 6.21 -8.91
C LEU A 124 3.49 5.52 -8.24
N GLY A 125 3.66 5.69 -6.92
CA GLY A 125 4.64 4.94 -6.15
C GLY A 125 4.50 3.42 -6.29
N GLY A 126 3.26 2.92 -6.40
CA GLY A 126 2.98 1.51 -6.67
C GLY A 126 3.29 1.02 -8.09
N MET A 127 3.76 1.89 -8.98
CA MET A 127 4.30 1.51 -10.29
C MET A 127 5.81 1.28 -10.26
N LEU A 128 6.50 1.66 -9.18
CA LEU A 128 7.95 1.44 -9.03
C LEU A 128 8.26 -0.06 -8.96
N ARG A 129 9.33 -0.46 -9.64
CA ARG A 129 9.87 -1.82 -9.60
C ARG A 129 10.50 -2.12 -8.24
N LYS A 130 10.58 -3.41 -7.87
CA LYS A 130 11.15 -3.82 -6.56
C LYS A 130 12.57 -3.29 -6.33
N LYS A 131 13.37 -3.21 -7.40
CA LYS A 131 14.73 -2.64 -7.43
C LYS A 131 14.80 -1.38 -8.31
N ALA A 132 13.89 -0.44 -8.11
CA ALA A 132 13.95 0.83 -8.84
C ALA A 132 15.23 1.62 -8.53
N SER A 133 15.79 2.24 -9.56
CA SER A 133 16.92 3.17 -9.46
C SER A 133 16.49 4.50 -8.84
N TYR A 134 17.47 5.29 -8.37
CA TYR A 134 17.21 6.67 -7.92
C TYR A 134 16.56 7.52 -9.00
N PHE A 135 16.92 7.30 -10.27
CA PHE A 135 16.32 7.99 -11.41
C PHE A 135 14.82 7.68 -11.57
N GLU A 136 14.43 6.41 -11.49
CA GLU A 136 13.01 6.02 -11.56
C GLU A 136 12.20 6.59 -10.39
N VAL A 137 12.79 6.59 -9.18
CA VAL A 137 12.16 7.20 -7.99
C VAL A 137 11.98 8.70 -8.19
N ALA A 138 13.01 9.41 -8.65
CA ALA A 138 12.95 10.84 -8.93
C ALA A 138 11.89 11.15 -10.00
N LEU A 139 11.81 10.34 -11.07
CA LEU A 139 10.81 10.51 -12.12
C LEU A 139 9.38 10.38 -11.57
N ILE A 140 9.10 9.37 -10.74
CA ILE A 140 7.78 9.19 -10.11
C ILE A 140 7.45 10.36 -9.17
N VAL A 141 8.44 10.86 -8.42
CA VAL A 141 8.27 12.02 -7.54
C VAL A 141 7.98 13.29 -8.34
N ILE A 142 8.71 13.54 -9.43
CA ILE A 142 8.48 14.67 -10.34
C ILE A 142 7.07 14.58 -10.93
N LEU A 143 6.69 13.43 -11.48
CA LEU A 143 5.35 13.21 -12.05
C LEU A 143 4.25 13.42 -11.01
N GLY A 144 4.39 12.83 -9.83
CA GLY A 144 3.41 12.98 -8.74
C GLY A 144 3.27 14.44 -8.30
N THR A 145 4.38 15.15 -8.16
CA THR A 145 4.37 16.58 -7.78
C THR A 145 3.73 17.43 -8.87
N LEU A 146 4.11 17.24 -10.14
CA LEU A 146 3.54 18.00 -11.25
C LEU A 146 2.04 17.74 -11.41
N ILE A 147 1.58 16.50 -11.25
CA ILE A 147 0.15 16.18 -11.28
C ILE A 147 -0.59 16.88 -10.14
N PHE A 148 -0.03 16.87 -8.93
CA PHE A 148 -0.59 17.59 -7.80
C PHE A 148 -0.73 19.09 -8.12
N GLU A 149 0.34 19.72 -8.59
CA GLU A 149 0.35 21.15 -8.92
C GLU A 149 -0.63 21.49 -10.04
N ILE A 150 -0.74 20.65 -11.07
CA ILE A 150 -1.71 20.85 -12.15
C ILE A 150 -3.13 20.77 -11.59
N ILE A 151 -3.45 19.76 -10.78
CA ILE A 151 -4.78 19.60 -10.18
C ILE A 151 -5.14 20.81 -9.31
N MET A 152 -4.21 21.23 -8.44
CA MET A 152 -4.45 22.34 -7.52
C MET A 152 -4.66 23.65 -8.27
N ASN A 153 -3.77 23.97 -9.20
CA ASN A 153 -3.80 25.26 -9.89
C ASN A 153 -4.88 25.33 -10.98
N ALA A 154 -5.28 24.19 -11.54
CA ALA A 154 -6.46 24.11 -12.41
C ALA A 154 -7.77 24.39 -11.68
N PHE A 155 -7.85 24.06 -10.38
CA PHE A 155 -9.05 24.27 -9.58
C PHE A 155 -9.10 25.64 -8.90
N THR A 156 -7.95 26.29 -8.65
CA THR A 156 -7.85 27.62 -8.04
C THR A 156 -8.82 28.67 -8.63
N PRO A 157 -8.98 28.82 -9.97
CA PRO A 157 -9.96 29.72 -10.57
C PRO A 157 -11.38 29.58 -10.02
N PHE A 158 -11.84 28.35 -9.75
CA PHE A 158 -13.18 28.08 -9.25
C PHE A 158 -13.34 28.45 -7.76
N MET A 159 -12.23 28.48 -7.01
CA MET A 159 -12.25 28.82 -5.58
C MET A 159 -12.20 30.32 -5.34
N ILE A 160 -11.40 31.06 -6.12
CA ILE A 160 -11.11 32.49 -5.87
C ILE A 160 -11.53 33.42 -7.00
N GLY A 161 -12.10 32.91 -8.09
CA GLY A 161 -12.57 33.73 -9.22
C GLY A 161 -11.45 34.30 -10.10
N SER A 162 -10.24 33.75 -10.05
CA SER A 162 -9.11 34.18 -10.88
C SER A 162 -9.15 33.57 -12.29
N SER A 163 -8.39 34.12 -13.25
CA SER A 163 -8.14 33.41 -14.50
C SER A 163 -7.18 32.24 -14.28
N ILE A 164 -7.23 31.24 -15.17
CA ILE A 164 -6.32 30.08 -15.13
C ILE A 164 -4.84 30.51 -15.25
N PHE A 165 -4.54 31.50 -16.09
CA PHE A 165 -3.19 32.00 -16.28
C PHE A 165 -2.64 32.67 -15.03
N VAL A 166 -3.47 33.48 -14.34
CA VAL A 166 -3.08 34.13 -13.09
C VAL A 166 -2.87 33.10 -11.99
N ALA A 167 -3.73 32.08 -11.89
CA ALA A 167 -3.56 31.01 -10.90
C ALA A 167 -2.21 30.31 -11.04
N PHE A 168 -1.84 29.89 -12.25
CA PHE A 168 -0.55 29.24 -12.51
C PHE A 168 0.64 30.19 -12.32
N ALA A 169 0.53 31.46 -12.72
CA ALA A 169 1.61 32.43 -12.55
C ALA A 169 1.93 32.67 -11.06
N LEU A 170 0.90 32.82 -10.22
CA LEU A 170 1.07 33.00 -8.78
C LEU A 170 1.54 31.74 -8.07
N ALA A 171 1.30 30.56 -8.65
CA ALA A 171 1.72 29.29 -8.09
C ALA A 171 3.19 28.95 -8.33
N LEU A 172 3.89 29.64 -9.25
CA LEU A 172 5.27 29.29 -9.65
C LEU A 172 6.25 29.14 -8.47
N PRO A 173 6.29 30.03 -7.46
CA PRO A 173 7.17 29.84 -6.31
C PRO A 173 6.84 28.56 -5.53
N PHE A 174 5.56 28.26 -5.34
CA PHE A 174 5.08 27.08 -4.62
C PHE A 174 5.37 25.79 -5.40
N ILE A 175 5.18 25.80 -6.72
CA ILE A 175 5.54 24.68 -7.60
C ILE A 175 7.03 24.34 -7.46
N MET A 176 7.89 25.36 -7.49
CA MET A 176 9.34 25.16 -7.35
C MET A 176 9.71 24.63 -5.96
N THR A 177 9.17 25.21 -4.90
CA THR A 177 9.42 24.73 -3.53
C THR A 177 8.93 23.30 -3.35
N HIS A 178 7.76 22.95 -3.87
CA HIS A 178 7.19 21.61 -3.75
C HIS A 178 8.03 20.59 -4.53
N LEU A 179 8.46 20.93 -5.74
CA LEU A 179 9.29 20.06 -6.56
C LEU A 179 10.66 19.82 -5.92
N VAL A 180 11.34 20.88 -5.49
CA VAL A 180 12.67 20.80 -4.89
C VAL A 180 12.62 20.03 -3.57
N SER A 181 11.66 20.35 -2.69
CA SER A 181 11.53 19.66 -1.40
C SER A 181 11.19 18.17 -1.55
N ASN A 182 10.25 17.82 -2.44
CA ASN A 182 9.92 16.42 -2.71
C ASN A 182 11.10 15.64 -3.29
N LEU A 183 11.91 16.25 -4.16
CA LEU A 183 13.13 15.63 -4.67
C LEU A 183 14.18 15.42 -3.57
N ILE A 184 14.33 16.36 -2.64
CA ILE A 184 15.21 16.20 -1.47
C ILE A 184 14.72 15.03 -0.60
N PHE A 185 13.41 14.98 -0.28
CA PHE A 185 12.85 13.85 0.48
C PHE A 185 13.01 12.51 -0.26
N ALA A 186 12.90 12.51 -1.59
CA ALA A 186 13.04 11.32 -2.42
C ALA A 186 14.39 10.61 -2.26
N LEU A 187 15.45 11.33 -1.90
CA LEU A 187 16.76 10.75 -1.62
C LEU A 187 16.70 9.71 -0.48
N GLY A 188 15.78 9.88 0.47
CA GLY A 188 15.54 8.96 1.58
C GLY A 188 14.67 7.74 1.23
N LEU A 189 13.96 7.74 0.09
CA LEU A 189 12.97 6.70 -0.23
C LEU A 189 13.60 5.29 -0.35
N PRO A 190 14.72 5.10 -1.09
CA PRO A 190 15.33 3.78 -1.20
C PRO A 190 15.83 3.24 0.15
N PHE A 191 16.33 4.13 1.03
CA PHE A 191 16.74 3.76 2.37
C PHE A 191 15.54 3.34 3.23
N ALA A 192 14.48 4.16 3.26
CA ALA A 192 13.26 3.88 4.02
C ALA A 192 12.60 2.57 3.56
N LYS A 193 12.54 2.31 2.25
CA LYS A 193 12.05 1.04 1.71
C LYS A 193 12.83 -0.15 2.27
N LYS A 194 14.17 -0.12 2.16
CA LYS A 194 15.03 -1.20 2.66
C LYS A 194 14.86 -1.40 4.17
N PHE A 195 14.74 -0.30 4.92
CA PHE A 195 14.54 -0.34 6.36
C PHE A 195 13.23 -1.05 6.72
N VAL A 196 12.12 -0.67 6.06
CA VAL A 196 10.80 -1.26 6.30
C VAL A 196 10.76 -2.71 5.85
N GLU A 197 11.35 -3.06 4.70
CA GLU A 197 11.44 -4.47 4.25
C GLU A 197 12.22 -5.34 5.24
N LYS A 198 13.35 -4.83 5.77
CA LYS A 198 14.21 -5.56 6.72
C LYS A 198 13.53 -5.76 8.09
N LYS A 199 12.83 -4.75 8.60
CA LYS A 199 12.18 -4.79 9.92
C LYS A 199 10.76 -5.38 9.87
N GLY A 200 10.07 -5.24 8.76
CA GLY A 200 8.68 -5.61 8.59
C GLY A 200 8.44 -7.10 8.31
N GLY A 201 9.41 -7.82 7.74
CA GLY A 201 9.33 -9.27 7.56
C GLY A 201 8.23 -9.75 6.60
N PHE A 202 7.89 -8.97 5.56
CA PHE A 202 6.74 -9.23 4.68
C PHE A 202 6.97 -10.26 3.57
N ASN A 203 8.15 -10.88 3.47
CA ASN A 203 8.44 -11.94 2.48
C ASN A 203 7.53 -13.18 2.65
N GLU A 204 6.90 -13.34 3.81
CA GLU A 204 6.05 -14.48 4.15
C GLU A 204 4.65 -14.44 3.49
N LYS A 205 4.18 -13.26 3.09
CA LYS A 205 2.82 -13.08 2.57
C LYS A 205 2.61 -13.83 1.26
N ASP A 206 3.56 -13.71 0.34
CA ASP A 206 3.54 -14.40 -0.95
C ASP A 206 3.63 -15.92 -0.78
N ILE A 207 4.44 -16.39 0.18
CA ILE A 207 4.58 -17.82 0.50
C ILE A 207 3.25 -18.38 1.01
N CYS A 208 2.60 -17.70 1.95
CA CYS A 208 1.29 -18.11 2.49
C CYS A 208 0.23 -18.18 1.39
N ILE A 209 0.16 -17.17 0.51
CA ILE A 209 -0.78 -17.13 -0.61
C ILE A 209 -0.51 -18.26 -1.60
N ASN A 210 0.76 -18.51 -1.95
CA ASN A 210 1.14 -19.59 -2.85
C ASN A 210 0.81 -20.97 -2.28
N ILE A 211 0.99 -21.19 -0.98
CA ILE A 211 0.59 -22.43 -0.31
C ILE A 211 -0.94 -22.61 -0.38
N LEU A 212 -1.73 -21.58 -0.05
CA LEU A 212 -3.20 -21.65 -0.11
C LEU A 212 -3.71 -21.95 -1.54
N ASN A 213 -3.06 -21.37 -2.55
CA ASN A 213 -3.39 -21.60 -3.95
C ASN A 213 -2.98 -23.01 -4.41
N LYS A 214 -1.80 -23.52 -4.00
CA LYS A 214 -1.31 -24.87 -4.33
C LYS A 214 -2.28 -25.98 -3.92
N TYR A 215 -2.94 -25.81 -2.77
CA TYR A 215 -3.94 -26.77 -2.28
C TYR A 215 -5.38 -26.44 -2.69
N ASN A 216 -5.56 -25.53 -3.65
CA ASN A 216 -6.86 -25.10 -4.23
C ASN A 216 -7.94 -24.67 -3.22
N ILE A 217 -7.53 -24.28 -2.01
CA ILE A 217 -8.44 -23.83 -0.94
C ILE A 217 -9.01 -22.45 -1.26
N SER A 218 -8.25 -21.64 -2.01
CA SER A 218 -8.62 -20.30 -2.49
C SER A 218 -9.91 -20.29 -3.32
N SER A 219 -10.21 -21.38 -4.05
CA SER A 219 -11.42 -21.50 -4.87
C SER A 219 -12.72 -21.45 -4.05
N LYS A 220 -12.66 -21.83 -2.76
CA LYS A 220 -13.81 -21.92 -1.85
C LYS A 220 -14.18 -20.59 -1.19
N PHE A 221 -13.33 -19.57 -1.30
CA PHE A 221 -13.52 -18.30 -0.60
C PHE A 221 -13.27 -17.10 -1.54
N ASN A 222 -14.36 -16.45 -1.97
CA ASN A 222 -14.32 -15.32 -2.92
C ASN A 222 -13.51 -14.10 -2.43
N TRP A 223 -13.29 -13.92 -1.13
CA TRP A 223 -12.47 -12.82 -0.59
C TRP A 223 -10.95 -13.02 -0.83
N LEU A 224 -10.44 -14.26 -0.92
CA LEU A 224 -9.03 -14.53 -1.24
C LEU A 224 -8.70 -14.19 -2.71
N LYS A 225 -9.68 -14.29 -3.61
CA LYS A 225 -9.55 -13.83 -5.01
C LYS A 225 -9.30 -12.32 -5.13
N ARG A 226 -9.64 -11.51 -4.13
CA ARG A 226 -9.33 -10.06 -4.10
C ARG A 226 -7.85 -9.78 -3.84
N PHE A 227 -7.13 -10.67 -3.15
CA PHE A 227 -5.69 -10.52 -2.92
C PHE A 227 -4.85 -11.14 -4.04
N GLY A 228 -5.36 -12.18 -4.71
CA GLY A 228 -4.64 -12.88 -5.79
C GLY A 228 -4.77 -12.24 -7.19
N ARG A 229 -5.74 -11.35 -7.43
CA ARG A 229 -5.93 -10.68 -8.72
C ARG A 229 -5.49 -9.22 -8.63
N LYS A 230 -4.31 -8.96 -9.21
CA LYS A 230 -3.79 -7.64 -9.63
C LYS A 230 -3.30 -6.70 -8.52
N GLU A 231 -2.20 -7.10 -7.89
CA GLU A 231 -1.09 -6.18 -7.59
C GLU A 231 0.17 -7.04 -7.63
N GLN A 232 0.43 -7.65 -8.80
CA GLN A 232 1.76 -8.14 -9.09
C GLN A 232 2.65 -6.89 -9.07
N LEU A 233 3.40 -6.72 -7.99
CA LEU A 233 4.59 -5.87 -8.01
C LEU A 233 5.35 -6.24 -9.28
N PRO A 234 5.63 -5.29 -10.19
CA PRO A 234 6.39 -5.60 -11.38
C PRO A 234 7.71 -6.25 -10.93
N ARG A 235 7.97 -7.44 -11.47
CA ARG A 235 9.16 -8.24 -11.15
C ARG A 235 10.43 -7.42 -11.29
#